data_AF-A0A815I1N3-F1
#
_entry.id   AF-A0A815I1N3-F1
#
_cell.length_a   1.000
_cell.length_b   1.000
_cell.length_c   1.000
_cell.angle_alpha   90.00
_cell.angle_beta   90.00
_cell.angle_gamma   90.00
#
_symmetry.space_group_name_H-M   'P 1'
#
loop_
_entity.id
_entity.type
_entity.pdbx_description
1 polymer ?
#
loop_
_entity_poly.entity_id
_entity_poly.type
_entity_poly.pdbx_seq_one_letter_code
_entity_poly.pdbx_strand_id
1 'polypeptide(L)'
;MGVICLITNCCLNSEIIKSFQIDNEYSEAMSNILNYKEFQQKVKSKWINDETILINMVIQCLTNCCRSDNNEMIRTVLREKKIISNCLILTQICHDDNLGMRTSLLLAELLNDSDLNATSTDVINDLINDYFTYLIRAFNSTTQSYHHTDILLLLKGLLLLCKNDIIQDLISKTDNIKILIEMSIQYPIMYDILWTLSFHSNIQIQLKNDKAFVNTIKRLKDDKAVSAKHIITENISNEHITPIISSPNIQKQYQNKEVKKWTNTDIVHWCEDYNLITFSKILSNFDGNSLIQLHLLCKTNSNQVIDLLQNDSKKLGYDLSILELARFQSQLEKIIFEKDENRKKTTLSIKSPTISTSNRVSKTCLIL
;
A
#
# COMPACT_ATOMS: atom_id res chain seq x y z
N MET A 1 18.72 -27.44 -13.93
CA MET A 1 17.98 -28.47 -13.17
C MET A 1 17.82 -28.15 -11.68
N GLY A 2 18.87 -27.81 -10.93
CA GLY A 2 18.76 -27.54 -9.48
C GLY A 2 17.72 -26.48 -9.10
N VAL A 3 17.71 -25.33 -9.80
CA VAL A 3 16.73 -24.24 -9.57
C VAL A 3 15.29 -24.68 -9.85
N ILE A 4 15.06 -25.48 -10.89
CA ILE A 4 13.72 -25.98 -11.24
C ILE A 4 13.22 -26.94 -10.16
N CYS A 5 14.03 -27.93 -9.75
CA CYS A 5 13.67 -28.83 -8.64
C CYS A 5 13.36 -28.06 -7.35
N LEU A 6 14.12 -27.00 -7.05
CA LEU A 6 13.88 -26.19 -5.86
C LEU A 6 12.60 -25.37 -5.97
N ILE A 7 12.33 -24.73 -7.12
CA ILE A 7 11.08 -24.01 -7.37
C ILE A 7 9.90 -24.97 -7.25
N THR A 8 10.00 -26.18 -7.79
CA THR A 8 8.95 -27.21 -7.67
C THR A 8 8.74 -27.61 -6.19
N ASN A 9 9.81 -27.78 -5.41
CA ASN A 9 9.70 -28.11 -3.99
C ASN A 9 9.12 -26.96 -3.15
N CYS A 10 9.51 -25.71 -3.40
CA CYS A 10 8.95 -24.54 -2.73
C CYS A 10 7.46 -24.34 -3.06
N CYS A 11 7.05 -24.61 -4.29
CA CYS A 11 5.64 -24.55 -4.69
C CYS A 11 4.77 -25.64 -4.05
N LEU A 12 5.37 -26.78 -3.69
CA LEU A 12 4.63 -27.95 -3.19
C LEU A 12 4.64 -28.11 -1.66
N ASN A 13 5.57 -27.48 -0.94
CA ASN A 13 5.72 -27.71 0.50
C ASN A 13 5.86 -26.41 1.31
N SER A 14 4.75 -25.97 1.92
CA SER A 14 4.70 -24.76 2.74
C SER A 14 5.50 -24.84 4.04
N GLU A 15 5.81 -26.04 4.52
CA GLU A 15 6.68 -26.25 5.70
C GLU A 15 8.15 -25.95 5.39
N ILE A 16 8.59 -26.22 4.16
CA ILE A 16 9.94 -25.88 3.71
C ILE A 16 10.12 -24.36 3.75
N ILE A 17 9.13 -23.59 3.29
CA ILE A 17 9.15 -22.12 3.33
C ILE A 17 9.26 -21.58 4.77
N LYS A 18 8.64 -22.24 5.75
CA LYS A 18 8.72 -21.83 7.17
C LYS A 18 10.08 -22.11 7.80
N SER A 19 10.77 -23.16 7.33
CA SER A 19 12.12 -23.52 7.80
C SER A 19 13.25 -22.79 7.04
N PHE A 20 12.97 -22.35 5.82
CA PHE A 20 13.90 -21.58 5.02
C PHE A 20 13.84 -20.11 5.47
N GLN A 21 14.93 -19.68 6.11
CA GLN A 21 15.48 -18.39 5.68
C GLN A 21 15.58 -18.51 4.17
N ILE A 22 14.75 -17.78 3.41
CA ILE A 22 15.06 -17.59 2.00
C ILE A 22 16.42 -16.92 2.01
N ASP A 23 17.46 -17.72 1.82
CA ASP A 23 18.82 -17.21 1.85
C ASP A 23 18.91 -16.12 0.81
N ASN A 24 19.66 -15.07 1.16
CA ASN A 24 19.87 -13.91 0.32
C ASN A 24 20.26 -14.31 -1.13
N GLU A 25 20.97 -15.43 -1.26
CA GLU A 25 21.36 -16.07 -2.52
C GLU A 25 20.17 -16.54 -3.37
N TYR A 26 19.10 -17.07 -2.76
CA TYR A 26 17.93 -17.55 -3.48
C TYR A 26 17.08 -16.40 -4.01
N SER A 27 16.81 -15.38 -3.18
CA SER A 27 16.16 -14.14 -3.63
C SER A 27 16.96 -13.47 -4.74
N GLU A 28 18.28 -13.52 -4.66
CA GLU A 28 19.17 -12.99 -5.70
C GLU A 28 19.10 -13.81 -6.99
N ALA A 29 19.10 -15.14 -6.91
CA ALA A 29 18.92 -16.00 -8.08
C ALA A 29 17.58 -15.75 -8.78
N MET A 30 16.49 -15.62 -8.02
CA MET A 30 15.17 -15.26 -8.56
C MET A 30 15.17 -13.87 -9.19
N SER A 31 15.78 -12.87 -8.55
CA SER A 31 15.91 -11.53 -9.12
C SER A 31 16.70 -11.55 -10.42
N ASN A 32 17.79 -12.32 -10.48
CA ASN A 32 18.62 -12.47 -11.67
C ASN A 32 17.83 -13.11 -12.83
N ILE A 33 16.97 -14.10 -12.56
CA ILE A 33 16.09 -14.69 -13.58
C ILE A 33 15.11 -13.64 -14.12
N LEU A 34 14.45 -12.87 -13.25
CA LEU A 34 13.49 -11.84 -13.67
C LEU A 34 14.16 -10.67 -14.42
N ASN A 35 15.43 -10.40 -14.12
CA ASN A 35 16.22 -9.33 -14.75
C ASN A 35 16.98 -9.79 -16.02
N TYR A 36 16.93 -11.08 -16.36
CA TYR A 36 17.67 -11.57 -17.52
C TYR A 36 17.02 -11.08 -18.82
N LYS A 37 17.72 -10.16 -19.51
CA LYS A 37 17.21 -9.43 -20.69
C LYS A 37 16.71 -10.35 -21.80
N GLU A 38 17.38 -11.46 -22.04
CA GLU A 38 16.96 -12.42 -23.07
C GLU A 38 15.60 -13.02 -22.73
N PHE A 39 15.35 -13.37 -21.47
CA PHE A 39 14.03 -13.87 -21.04
C PHE A 39 12.96 -12.79 -21.18
N GLN A 40 13.25 -11.55 -20.81
CA GLN A 40 12.32 -10.43 -21.00
C GLN A 40 11.97 -10.20 -22.49
N GLN A 41 12.94 -10.37 -23.41
CA GLN A 41 12.68 -10.31 -24.85
C GLN A 41 11.79 -11.47 -25.33
N LYS A 42 11.94 -12.66 -24.75
CA LYS A 42 11.10 -13.83 -25.07
C LYS A 42 9.67 -13.69 -24.53
N VAL A 43 9.49 -13.04 -23.37
CA VAL A 43 8.17 -12.73 -22.79
C VAL A 43 7.37 -11.75 -23.65
N LYS A 44 8.04 -10.87 -24.43
CA LYS A 44 7.37 -10.01 -25.43
C LYS A 44 6.76 -10.79 -26.58
N SER A 45 7.12 -12.06 -26.77
CA SER A 45 6.48 -12.87 -27.80
C SER A 45 5.07 -13.26 -27.36
N LYS A 46 4.11 -13.30 -28.29
CA LYS A 46 2.72 -13.71 -28.00
C LYS A 46 2.59 -15.19 -27.61
N TRP A 47 3.66 -15.98 -27.77
CA TRP A 47 3.62 -17.42 -27.57
C TRP A 47 4.28 -17.79 -26.24
N ILE A 48 3.63 -18.68 -25.50
CA ILE A 48 4.22 -19.27 -24.29
C ILE A 48 5.42 -20.12 -24.72
N ASN A 49 6.58 -19.82 -24.14
CA ASN A 49 7.84 -20.55 -24.32
C ASN A 49 8.42 -20.93 -22.95
N ASP A 50 9.54 -21.65 -22.95
CA ASP A 50 10.19 -22.12 -21.73
C ASP A 50 10.57 -20.98 -20.79
N GLU A 51 10.98 -19.82 -21.32
CA GLU A 51 11.31 -18.63 -20.54
C GLU A 51 10.08 -18.02 -19.85
N THR A 52 8.94 -17.92 -20.56
CA THR A 52 7.67 -17.46 -20.01
C THR A 52 7.20 -18.41 -18.89
N ILE A 53 7.33 -19.72 -19.09
CA ILE A 53 6.98 -20.72 -18.07
C ILE A 53 7.87 -20.55 -16.83
N LEU A 54 9.18 -20.42 -17.02
CA LEU A 54 10.13 -20.25 -15.92
C LEU A 54 9.88 -18.96 -15.13
N ILE A 55 9.70 -17.83 -15.81
CA ILE A 55 9.36 -16.56 -15.15
C ILE A 55 8.06 -16.71 -14.37
N ASN A 56 7.03 -17.32 -14.97
CA ASN A 56 5.76 -17.53 -14.30
C ASN A 56 5.90 -18.38 -13.03
N MET A 57 6.72 -19.45 -13.07
CA MET A 57 7.01 -20.26 -11.88
C MET A 57 7.77 -19.48 -10.80
N VAL A 58 8.72 -18.61 -11.19
CA VAL A 58 9.43 -17.74 -10.24
C VAL A 58 8.48 -16.74 -9.58
N ILE A 59 7.63 -16.07 -10.36
CA ILE A 59 6.63 -15.12 -9.84
C ILE A 59 5.66 -15.82 -8.89
N GLN A 60 5.17 -17.01 -9.25
CA GLN A 60 4.30 -17.80 -8.38
C GLN A 60 4.98 -18.16 -7.06
N CYS A 61 6.25 -18.61 -7.12
CA CYS A 61 7.00 -18.96 -5.92
C CYS A 61 7.19 -17.74 -5.01
N LEU A 62 7.60 -16.60 -5.57
CA LEU A 62 7.76 -15.35 -4.82
C LEU A 62 6.44 -14.89 -4.19
N THR A 63 5.33 -14.99 -4.93
CA THR A 63 3.99 -14.64 -4.43
C THR A 63 3.61 -15.51 -3.24
N ASN A 64 3.85 -16.81 -3.31
CA ASN A 64 3.58 -17.73 -2.21
C ASN A 64 4.44 -17.40 -0.98
N CYS A 65 5.71 -17.02 -1.18
CA CYS A 65 6.59 -16.60 -0.10
C CYS A 65 6.08 -15.31 0.59
N CYS A 66 5.56 -14.33 -0.16
CA CYS A 66 5.05 -13.09 0.41
C CYS A 66 3.76 -13.24 1.23
N ARG A 67 2.96 -14.29 0.97
CA ARG A 67 1.62 -14.46 1.52
C ARG A 67 1.54 -15.09 2.90
N SER A 68 2.63 -15.61 3.44
CA SER A 68 2.61 -16.12 4.81
C SER A 68 2.50 -14.94 5.80
N ASP A 69 1.62 -15.06 6.79
CA ASP A 69 1.22 -13.99 7.72
C ASP A 69 2.38 -13.32 8.50
N ASN A 70 3.61 -13.86 8.47
CA ASN A 70 4.78 -13.35 9.20
C ASN A 70 5.98 -12.96 8.31
N ASN A 71 5.78 -12.79 6.99
CA ASN A 71 6.91 -12.67 6.05
C ASN A 71 7.29 -11.23 5.65
N GLU A 72 7.14 -10.24 6.54
CA GLU A 72 7.59 -8.86 6.26
C GLU A 72 9.09 -8.77 6.01
N MET A 73 9.87 -9.65 6.67
CA MET A 73 11.30 -9.79 6.38
C MET A 73 11.54 -10.18 4.91
N ILE A 74 10.77 -11.13 4.38
CA ILE A 74 10.91 -11.57 2.97
C ILE A 74 10.51 -10.44 2.03
N ARG A 75 9.40 -9.74 2.30
CA ARG A 75 8.99 -8.58 1.47
C ARG A 75 10.09 -7.53 1.44
N THR A 76 10.70 -7.22 2.59
CA THR A 76 11.83 -6.29 2.68
C THR A 76 13.03 -6.75 1.84
N VAL A 77 13.44 -8.02 1.95
CA VAL A 77 14.54 -8.57 1.15
C VAL A 77 14.24 -8.49 -0.35
N LEU A 78 13.02 -8.84 -0.77
CA LEU A 78 12.63 -8.78 -2.18
C LEU A 78 12.59 -7.35 -2.72
N ARG A 79 12.15 -6.37 -1.92
CA ARG A 79 12.21 -4.94 -2.25
C ARG A 79 13.66 -4.49 -2.48
N GLU A 80 14.57 -4.83 -1.58
CA GLU A 80 16.00 -4.48 -1.68
C GLU A 80 16.66 -5.07 -2.95
N LYS A 81 16.21 -6.25 -3.39
CA LYS A 81 16.73 -6.93 -4.58
C LYS A 81 16.15 -6.43 -5.91
N LYS A 82 15.48 -5.27 -5.92
CA LYS A 82 14.91 -4.64 -7.13
C LYS A 82 13.88 -5.51 -7.86
N ILE A 83 13.21 -6.42 -7.13
CA ILE A 83 12.16 -7.27 -7.72
C ILE A 83 11.03 -6.40 -8.27
N ILE A 84 10.67 -5.32 -7.57
CA ILE A 84 9.59 -4.40 -7.99
C ILE A 84 9.85 -3.84 -9.39
N SER A 85 11.05 -3.29 -9.67
CA SER A 85 11.34 -2.72 -10.99
C SER A 85 11.28 -3.78 -12.10
N ASN A 86 11.71 -5.01 -11.81
CA ASN A 86 11.65 -6.11 -12.78
C ASN A 86 10.19 -6.51 -13.05
N CYS A 87 9.36 -6.60 -12.00
CA CYS A 87 7.94 -6.90 -12.13
C CYS A 87 7.18 -5.79 -12.88
N LEU A 88 7.48 -4.51 -12.65
CA LEU A 88 6.89 -3.40 -13.40
C LEU A 88 7.26 -3.43 -14.89
N ILE A 89 8.51 -3.81 -15.21
CA ILE A 89 8.90 -4.04 -16.61
C ILE A 89 8.10 -5.21 -17.19
N LEU A 90 7.94 -6.30 -16.44
CA LEU A 90 7.18 -7.48 -16.89
C LEU A 90 5.72 -7.14 -17.16
N THR A 91 5.04 -6.37 -16.31
CA THR A 91 3.65 -5.96 -16.57
C THR A 91 3.51 -5.14 -17.85
N GLN A 92 4.50 -4.31 -18.19
CA GLN A 92 4.47 -3.50 -19.41
C GLN A 92 4.73 -4.29 -20.70
N ILE A 93 5.51 -5.37 -20.62
CA ILE A 93 5.98 -6.10 -21.81
C ILE A 93 5.27 -7.44 -22.03
N CYS A 94 4.58 -7.95 -21.01
CA CYS A 94 3.93 -9.25 -21.06
C CYS A 94 2.63 -9.19 -21.85
N HIS A 95 2.47 -10.10 -22.81
CA HIS A 95 1.21 -10.31 -23.53
C HIS A 95 0.43 -11.54 -23.03
N ASP A 96 1.02 -12.35 -22.15
CA ASP A 96 0.35 -13.48 -21.51
C ASP A 96 -0.45 -13.00 -20.30
N ASP A 97 -1.78 -13.13 -20.36
CA ASP A 97 -2.68 -12.66 -19.30
C ASP A 97 -2.41 -13.33 -17.95
N ASN A 98 -2.02 -14.62 -17.95
CA ASN A 98 -1.73 -15.36 -16.72
C ASN A 98 -0.47 -14.83 -16.02
N LEU A 99 0.62 -14.63 -16.76
CA LEU A 99 1.84 -14.04 -16.24
C LEU A 99 1.62 -12.58 -15.82
N GLY A 100 0.89 -11.79 -16.62
CA GLY A 100 0.51 -10.41 -16.26
C GLY A 100 -0.21 -10.36 -14.92
N MET A 101 -1.29 -11.14 -14.78
CA MET A 101 -2.08 -11.24 -13.54
C MET A 101 -1.23 -11.67 -12.33
N ARG A 102 -0.40 -12.71 -12.46
CA ARG A 102 0.46 -13.18 -11.35
C ARG A 102 1.52 -12.16 -10.99
N THR A 103 2.04 -11.42 -11.96
CA THR A 103 2.99 -10.33 -11.72
C THR A 103 2.30 -9.19 -10.96
N SER A 104 1.08 -8.81 -11.35
CA SER A 104 0.29 -7.81 -10.65
C SER A 104 -0.06 -8.23 -9.22
N LEU A 105 -0.32 -9.52 -8.99
CA LEU A 105 -0.51 -10.07 -7.64
C LEU A 105 0.76 -9.96 -6.78
N LEU A 106 1.93 -10.29 -7.34
CA LEU A 106 3.20 -10.13 -6.62
C LEU A 106 3.47 -8.65 -6.31
N LEU A 107 3.20 -7.75 -7.26
CA LEU A 107 3.33 -6.30 -7.05
C LEU A 107 2.42 -5.81 -5.94
N ALA A 108 1.17 -6.29 -5.86
CA ALA A 108 0.24 -5.95 -4.78
C ALA A 108 0.76 -6.33 -3.38
N GLU A 109 1.56 -7.39 -3.28
CA GLU A 109 2.20 -7.82 -2.02
C GLU A 109 3.46 -7.01 -1.70
N LEU A 110 4.17 -6.53 -2.72
CA LEU A 110 5.47 -5.89 -2.55
C LEU A 110 5.42 -4.37 -2.48
N LEU A 111 4.55 -3.71 -3.24
CA LEU A 111 4.48 -2.26 -3.32
C LEU A 111 4.13 -1.65 -1.95
N ASN A 112 4.95 -0.71 -1.50
CA ASN A 112 4.66 0.16 -0.37
C ASN A 112 4.51 1.63 -0.84
N ASP A 113 4.21 2.53 0.10
CA ASP A 113 4.01 3.94 -0.21
C ASP A 113 5.23 4.61 -0.85
N SER A 114 6.44 4.24 -0.44
CA SER A 114 7.68 4.81 -1.01
C SER A 114 7.90 4.33 -2.46
N ASP A 115 7.60 3.07 -2.75
CA ASP A 115 7.73 2.49 -4.10
C ASP A 115 6.71 3.12 -5.06
N LEU A 116 5.47 3.30 -4.59
CA LEU A 116 4.40 3.93 -5.36
C LEU A 116 4.72 5.40 -5.64
N ASN A 117 5.21 6.15 -4.66
CA ASN A 117 5.63 7.54 -4.86
C ASN A 117 6.83 7.70 -5.82
N ALA A 118 7.70 6.68 -5.91
CA ALA A 118 8.85 6.67 -6.81
C ALA A 118 8.51 6.22 -8.24
N THR A 119 7.38 5.54 -8.42
CA THR A 119 6.94 5.01 -9.72
C THR A 119 6.13 6.08 -10.48
N SER A 120 6.29 6.17 -11.80
CA SER A 120 5.51 7.13 -12.58
C SER A 120 4.02 6.79 -12.57
N THR A 121 3.18 7.83 -12.54
CA THR A 121 1.72 7.69 -12.45
C THR A 121 1.14 6.86 -13.58
N ASP A 122 1.66 6.97 -14.80
CA ASP A 122 1.18 6.17 -15.95
C ASP A 122 1.37 4.67 -15.73
N VAL A 123 2.48 4.26 -15.13
CA VAL A 123 2.77 2.83 -14.86
C VAL A 123 1.86 2.29 -13.77
N ILE A 124 1.55 3.11 -12.76
CA ILE A 124 0.61 2.74 -11.70
C ILE A 124 -0.82 2.67 -12.27
N ASN A 125 -1.18 3.58 -13.18
CA ASN A 125 -2.47 3.55 -13.88
C ASN A 125 -2.63 2.25 -14.66
N ASP A 126 -1.63 1.89 -15.47
CA ASP A 126 -1.65 0.66 -16.26
C ASP A 126 -1.77 -0.56 -15.35
N LEU A 127 -0.97 -0.62 -14.28
CA LEU A 127 -1.05 -1.70 -13.29
C LEU A 127 -2.47 -1.84 -12.71
N ILE A 128 -3.10 -0.75 -12.29
CA ILE A 128 -4.44 -0.77 -11.71
C ILE A 128 -5.50 -1.16 -12.76
N ASN A 129 -5.41 -0.63 -13.98
CA ASN A 129 -6.33 -0.97 -15.06
C ASN A 129 -6.27 -2.47 -15.42
N ASP A 130 -5.06 -3.02 -15.51
CA ASP A 130 -4.84 -4.44 -15.76
C ASP A 130 -5.36 -5.28 -14.59
N TYR A 131 -5.09 -4.86 -13.34
CA TYR A 131 -5.59 -5.54 -12.15
C TYR A 131 -7.11 -5.65 -12.14
N PHE A 132 -7.81 -4.54 -12.41
CA PHE A 132 -9.28 -4.55 -12.52
C PHE A 132 -9.77 -5.41 -13.68
N THR A 133 -9.07 -5.39 -14.82
CA THR A 133 -9.38 -6.26 -15.96
C THR A 133 -9.35 -7.73 -15.56
N TYR A 134 -8.30 -8.17 -14.85
CA TYR A 134 -8.21 -9.55 -14.35
C TYR A 134 -9.27 -9.88 -13.31
N LEU A 135 -9.53 -8.95 -12.38
CA LEU A 135 -10.54 -9.13 -11.35
C LEU A 135 -11.95 -9.28 -11.93
N ILE A 136 -12.32 -8.44 -12.90
CA ILE A 136 -13.62 -8.48 -13.58
C ILE A 136 -13.76 -9.79 -14.38
N ARG A 137 -12.69 -10.22 -15.08
CA ARG A 137 -12.69 -11.50 -15.80
C ARG A 137 -12.88 -12.69 -14.86
N ALA A 138 -12.19 -12.69 -13.71
CA ALA A 138 -12.36 -13.73 -12.69
C ALA A 138 -13.79 -13.76 -12.14
N PHE A 139 -14.36 -12.59 -11.83
CA PHE A 139 -15.71 -12.44 -11.28
C PHE A 139 -16.80 -12.93 -12.25
N ASN A 140 -16.67 -12.60 -13.53
CA ASN A 140 -17.63 -13.00 -14.56
C ASN A 140 -17.46 -14.46 -15.01
N SER A 141 -16.41 -15.15 -14.59
CA SER A 141 -16.20 -16.56 -14.93
C SER A 141 -17.12 -17.47 -14.11
N THR A 142 -17.62 -18.55 -14.72
CA THR A 142 -18.46 -19.55 -14.03
C THR A 142 -17.72 -20.26 -12.90
N THR A 143 -16.40 -20.37 -13.00
CA THR A 143 -15.55 -21.00 -11.98
C THR A 143 -15.06 -20.03 -10.92
N GLN A 144 -15.41 -18.75 -11.01
CA GLN A 144 -14.89 -17.67 -10.15
C GLN A 144 -13.35 -17.65 -10.08
N SER A 145 -12.70 -18.04 -11.19
CA SER A 145 -11.26 -18.11 -11.32
C SER A 145 -10.82 -17.60 -12.69
N TYR A 146 -9.64 -17.00 -12.75
CA TYR A 146 -9.02 -16.59 -14.01
C TYR A 146 -7.63 -17.23 -14.09
N HIS A 147 -7.37 -18.02 -15.13
CA HIS A 147 -6.15 -18.82 -15.27
C HIS A 147 -5.75 -19.60 -13.99
N HIS A 148 -6.71 -20.31 -13.39
CA HIS A 148 -6.55 -21.08 -12.14
C HIS A 148 -6.20 -20.24 -10.90
N THR A 149 -6.28 -18.92 -11.00
CA THR A 149 -6.13 -18.04 -9.85
C THR A 149 -7.49 -17.72 -9.29
N ASP A 150 -7.67 -18.08 -8.02
CA ASP A 150 -8.89 -17.82 -7.25
C ASP A 150 -9.11 -16.31 -7.12
N ILE A 151 -10.35 -15.85 -7.37
CA ILE A 151 -10.75 -14.46 -7.17
C ILE A 151 -10.42 -13.94 -5.77
N LEU A 152 -10.48 -14.78 -4.73
CA LEU A 152 -10.13 -14.40 -3.37
C LEU A 152 -8.68 -13.93 -3.26
N LEU A 153 -7.77 -14.46 -4.07
CA LEU A 153 -6.38 -14.02 -4.12
C LEU A 153 -6.25 -12.63 -4.76
N LEU A 154 -7.03 -12.36 -5.81
CA LEU A 154 -7.10 -11.04 -6.45
C LEU A 154 -7.71 -10.00 -5.50
N LEU A 155 -8.76 -10.37 -4.75
CA LEU A 155 -9.37 -9.48 -3.77
C LEU A 155 -8.42 -9.16 -2.61
N LYS A 156 -7.66 -10.13 -2.12
CA LYS A 156 -6.63 -9.89 -1.09
C LYS A 156 -5.56 -8.92 -1.57
N GLY A 157 -5.05 -9.09 -2.79
CA GLY A 157 -4.08 -8.16 -3.35
C GLY A 157 -4.66 -6.75 -3.54
N LEU A 158 -5.93 -6.64 -4.00
CA LEU A 158 -6.61 -5.35 -4.11
C LEU A 158 -6.74 -4.67 -2.74
N LEU A 159 -7.10 -5.42 -1.69
CA LEU A 159 -7.17 -4.89 -0.33
C LEU A 159 -5.84 -4.29 0.14
N LEU A 160 -4.71 -4.92 -0.20
CA LEU A 160 -3.38 -4.39 0.12
C LEU A 160 -3.11 -3.08 -0.64
N LEU A 161 -3.39 -3.05 -1.95
CA LEU A 161 -3.21 -1.88 -2.79
C LEU A 161 -4.08 -0.70 -2.35
N CYS A 162 -5.34 -0.94 -1.98
CA CYS A 162 -6.29 0.09 -1.57
C CYS A 162 -5.88 0.84 -0.29
N LYS A 163 -4.92 0.35 0.49
CA LYS A 163 -4.40 1.08 1.66
C LYS A 163 -3.60 2.32 1.28
N ASN A 164 -3.14 2.41 0.04
CA ASN A 164 -2.34 3.53 -0.45
C ASN A 164 -3.21 4.64 -1.07
N ASP A 165 -2.95 5.89 -0.68
CA ASP A 165 -3.71 7.08 -1.11
C ASP A 165 -3.66 7.30 -2.64
N ILE A 166 -2.55 7.00 -3.32
CA ILE A 166 -2.45 7.12 -4.79
C ILE A 166 -3.40 6.13 -5.45
N ILE A 167 -3.41 4.88 -4.99
CA ILE A 167 -4.32 3.86 -5.53
C ILE A 167 -5.78 4.24 -5.31
N GLN A 168 -6.13 4.79 -4.14
CA GLN A 168 -7.48 5.28 -3.87
C GLN A 168 -7.87 6.41 -4.83
N ASP A 169 -7.00 7.39 -5.07
CA ASP A 169 -7.26 8.49 -6.00
C ASP A 169 -7.49 7.96 -7.43
N LEU A 170 -6.68 7.01 -7.87
CA LEU A 170 -6.85 6.36 -9.18
C LEU A 170 -8.19 5.62 -9.28
N ILE A 171 -8.51 4.78 -8.30
CA ILE A 171 -9.78 4.06 -8.25
C ILE A 171 -10.95 5.05 -8.27
N SER A 172 -10.84 6.18 -7.56
CA SER A 172 -11.90 7.20 -7.50
C SER A 172 -12.23 7.84 -8.86
N LYS A 173 -11.29 7.80 -9.81
CA LYS A 173 -11.46 8.32 -11.17
C LYS A 173 -12.00 7.27 -12.15
N THR A 174 -12.08 6.02 -11.73
CA THR A 174 -12.63 4.92 -12.54
C THR A 174 -14.10 4.68 -12.23
N ASP A 175 -14.84 4.09 -13.16
CA ASP A 175 -16.20 3.59 -12.93
C ASP A 175 -16.24 2.25 -12.16
N ASN A 176 -15.09 1.79 -11.63
CA ASN A 176 -14.97 0.47 -11.04
C ASN A 176 -15.62 0.36 -9.64
N ILE A 177 -15.99 1.46 -8.99
CA ILE A 177 -16.69 1.40 -7.69
C ILE A 177 -18.00 0.62 -7.80
N LYS A 178 -18.73 0.74 -8.92
CA LYS A 178 -19.98 0.00 -9.15
C LYS A 178 -19.77 -1.51 -9.18
N ILE A 179 -18.71 -1.97 -9.85
CA ILE A 179 -18.42 -3.42 -9.89
C ILE A 179 -17.96 -3.93 -8.51
N LEU A 180 -17.22 -3.13 -7.74
CA LEU A 180 -16.84 -3.50 -6.37
C LEU A 180 -18.07 -3.61 -5.45
N ILE A 181 -19.05 -2.72 -5.61
CA ILE A 181 -20.35 -2.83 -4.92
C ILE A 181 -21.05 -4.13 -5.28
N GLU A 182 -21.11 -4.48 -6.56
CA GLU A 182 -21.75 -5.72 -7.03
C GLU A 182 -21.06 -6.97 -6.46
N MET A 183 -19.72 -7.01 -6.51
CA MET A 183 -18.92 -8.09 -5.93
C MET A 183 -19.15 -8.25 -4.41
N SER A 184 -19.48 -7.16 -3.70
CA SER A 184 -19.73 -7.21 -2.25
C SER A 184 -20.90 -8.08 -1.82
N ILE A 185 -21.82 -8.38 -2.75
CA ILE A 185 -22.94 -9.30 -2.51
C ILE A 185 -22.44 -10.74 -2.36
N GLN A 186 -21.37 -11.11 -3.08
CA GLN A 186 -20.87 -12.48 -3.13
C GLN A 186 -19.65 -12.72 -2.26
N TYR A 187 -18.81 -11.69 -2.04
CA TYR A 187 -17.52 -11.85 -1.37
C TYR A 187 -17.41 -10.93 -0.15
N PRO A 188 -17.44 -11.47 1.09
CA PRO A 188 -17.38 -10.65 2.31
C PRO A 188 -16.15 -9.73 2.43
N ILE A 189 -14.98 -10.16 1.92
CA ILE A 189 -13.74 -9.36 1.89
C ILE A 189 -13.91 -8.02 1.15
N MET A 190 -14.89 -7.92 0.24
CA MET A 190 -15.20 -6.67 -0.44
C MET A 190 -15.67 -5.58 0.51
N TYR A 191 -16.28 -5.93 1.65
CA TYR A 191 -16.63 -4.92 2.64
C TYR A 191 -15.39 -4.30 3.28
N ASP A 192 -14.31 -5.06 3.47
CA ASP A 192 -13.04 -4.51 3.96
C ASP A 192 -12.37 -3.60 2.91
N ILE A 193 -12.47 -3.97 1.64
CA ILE A 193 -11.97 -3.16 0.52
C ILE A 193 -12.77 -1.85 0.42
N LEU A 194 -14.10 -1.94 0.38
CA LEU A 194 -14.98 -0.78 0.32
C LEU A 194 -14.85 0.09 1.55
N TRP A 195 -14.63 -0.49 2.73
CA TRP A 195 -14.31 0.23 3.95
C TRP A 195 -13.01 1.03 3.80
N THR A 196 -11.93 0.38 3.35
CA THR A 196 -10.64 1.03 3.12
C THR A 196 -10.77 2.18 2.12
N LEU A 197 -11.50 1.96 1.02
CA LEU A 197 -11.76 2.99 0.01
C LEU A 197 -12.70 4.10 0.50
N SER A 198 -13.56 3.83 1.47
CA SER A 198 -14.52 4.80 2.02
C SER A 198 -13.88 5.94 2.80
N PHE A 199 -12.56 5.94 2.98
CA PHE A 199 -11.85 7.09 3.54
C PHE A 199 -11.54 8.16 2.48
N HIS A 200 -11.61 7.84 1.19
CA HIS A 200 -11.42 8.78 0.10
C HIS A 200 -12.73 9.52 -0.24
N SER A 201 -12.70 10.86 -0.22
CA SER A 201 -13.90 11.70 -0.36
C SER A 201 -14.69 11.47 -1.66
N ASN A 202 -14.00 11.36 -2.80
CA ASN A 202 -14.67 11.08 -4.08
C ASN A 202 -15.37 9.71 -4.09
N ILE A 203 -14.77 8.71 -3.43
CA ILE A 203 -15.36 7.38 -3.34
C ILE A 203 -16.55 7.40 -2.37
N GLN A 204 -16.44 8.10 -1.23
CA GLN A 204 -17.57 8.32 -0.32
C GLN A 204 -18.80 8.87 -1.04
N ILE A 205 -18.61 9.89 -1.89
CA ILE A 205 -19.70 10.49 -2.67
C ILE A 205 -20.31 9.45 -3.63
N GLN A 206 -19.49 8.66 -4.32
CA GLN A 206 -19.97 7.60 -5.21
C GLN A 206 -20.79 6.54 -4.44
N LEU A 207 -20.28 6.07 -3.30
CA LEU A 207 -20.97 5.10 -2.44
C LEU A 207 -22.28 5.67 -1.88
N LYS A 208 -22.30 6.94 -1.48
CA LYS A 208 -23.49 7.64 -0.97
C LYS A 208 -24.58 7.79 -2.04
N ASN A 209 -24.18 8.02 -3.28
CA ASN A 209 -25.10 8.19 -4.40
C ASN A 209 -25.71 6.86 -4.87
N ASP A 210 -25.10 5.73 -4.55
CA ASP A 210 -25.66 4.40 -4.81
C ASP A 210 -26.70 4.00 -3.74
N LYS A 211 -27.96 4.36 -4.00
CA LYS A 211 -29.08 4.04 -3.10
C LYS A 211 -29.27 2.54 -2.88
N ALA A 212 -28.96 1.71 -3.87
CA ALA A 212 -29.10 0.25 -3.75
C ALA A 212 -28.08 -0.28 -2.75
N PHE A 213 -26.82 0.14 -2.89
CA PHE A 213 -25.76 -0.20 -1.95
C PHE A 213 -26.04 0.25 -0.52
N VAL A 214 -26.45 1.51 -0.32
CA VAL A 214 -26.78 2.05 1.02
C VAL A 214 -27.88 1.23 1.68
N ASN A 215 -28.91 0.83 0.92
CA ASN A 215 -29.99 -0.02 1.44
C ASN A 215 -29.50 -1.43 1.78
N THR A 216 -28.63 -2.02 0.94
CA THR A 216 -28.00 -3.31 1.20
C THR A 216 -27.19 -3.27 2.50
N ILE A 217 -26.32 -2.27 2.65
CA ILE A 217 -25.51 -2.08 3.86
C ILE A 217 -26.38 -1.99 5.11
N LYS A 218 -27.43 -1.16 5.10
CA LYS A 218 -28.34 -1.02 6.25
C LYS A 218 -28.94 -2.35 6.69
N ARG A 219 -29.21 -3.25 5.74
CA ARG A 219 -29.83 -4.56 5.97
C ARG A 219 -28.85 -5.69 6.30
N LEU A 220 -27.53 -5.50 6.14
CA LEU A 220 -26.54 -6.52 6.49
C LEU A 220 -26.66 -6.91 7.97
N LYS A 221 -26.81 -8.21 8.23
CA LYS A 221 -26.90 -8.80 9.58
C LYS A 221 -25.67 -9.63 9.96
N ASP A 222 -24.72 -9.82 9.03
CA ASP A 222 -23.56 -10.68 9.23
C ASP A 222 -22.54 -10.02 10.17
N ASP A 223 -22.27 -10.67 11.31
CA ASP A 223 -21.40 -10.20 12.38
C ASP A 223 -19.98 -9.80 11.91
N LYS A 224 -19.42 -10.46 10.89
CA LYS A 224 -18.10 -10.06 10.35
C LYS A 224 -18.19 -8.81 9.48
N ALA A 225 -19.27 -8.67 8.71
CA ALA A 225 -19.54 -7.47 7.93
C ALA A 225 -20.02 -6.30 8.81
N VAL A 226 -20.44 -6.53 10.06
CA VAL A 226 -20.98 -5.48 10.95
C VAL A 226 -19.95 -4.39 11.25
N SER A 227 -18.66 -4.73 11.41
CA SER A 227 -17.62 -3.73 11.67
C SER A 227 -17.42 -2.80 10.47
N ALA A 228 -17.23 -3.37 9.28
CA ALA A 228 -17.14 -2.60 8.04
C ALA A 228 -18.44 -1.84 7.75
N LYS A 229 -19.61 -2.47 7.97
CA LYS A 229 -20.93 -1.85 7.83
C LYS A 229 -21.06 -0.59 8.67
N HIS A 230 -20.71 -0.65 9.96
CA HIS A 230 -20.85 0.48 10.86
C HIS A 230 -20.03 1.67 10.36
N ILE A 231 -18.76 1.44 10.03
CA ILE A 231 -17.86 2.50 9.59
C ILE A 231 -18.24 3.02 8.21
N ILE A 232 -18.59 2.16 7.24
CA ILE A 232 -19.07 2.60 5.93
C ILE A 232 -20.36 3.41 6.08
N THR A 233 -21.29 2.97 6.92
CA THR A 233 -22.54 3.70 7.18
C THR A 233 -22.26 5.04 7.82
N GLU A 234 -21.34 5.10 8.78
CA GLU A 234 -20.91 6.34 9.45
C GLU A 234 -20.26 7.29 8.44
N ASN A 235 -19.29 6.83 7.66
CA ASN A 235 -18.59 7.61 6.63
C ASN A 235 -19.57 8.14 5.56
N ILE A 236 -20.59 7.37 5.18
CA ILE A 236 -21.61 7.79 4.20
C ILE A 236 -22.65 8.75 4.83
N SER A 237 -23.03 8.52 6.09
CA SER A 237 -24.10 9.27 6.77
C SER A 237 -23.63 10.58 7.39
N ASN A 238 -22.34 10.72 7.67
CA ASN A 238 -21.78 11.94 8.22
C ASN A 238 -21.85 13.08 7.18
N GLU A 239 -22.94 13.84 7.20
CA GLU A 239 -23.07 15.14 6.50
C GLU A 239 -22.02 16.16 6.96
N HIS A 240 -21.37 15.90 8.11
CA HIS A 240 -20.30 16.71 8.67
C HIS A 240 -18.90 16.40 8.12
N ILE A 241 -18.76 15.38 7.29
CA ILE A 241 -17.64 15.33 6.34
C ILE A 241 -18.14 15.94 5.02
N THR A 242 -18.57 17.21 5.05
CA THR A 242 -17.92 18.07 4.07
C THR A 242 -16.43 17.78 4.26
N PRO A 243 -15.62 17.54 3.22
CA PRO A 243 -14.25 17.93 3.38
C PRO A 243 -14.39 19.37 3.86
N ILE A 244 -14.15 19.61 5.16
CA ILE A 244 -13.53 20.85 5.53
C ILE A 244 -12.32 20.73 4.63
N ILE A 245 -12.40 21.37 3.46
CA ILE A 245 -11.29 21.91 2.76
C ILE A 245 -10.65 22.66 3.90
N SER A 246 -9.78 21.97 4.65
CA SER A 246 -9.06 22.51 5.78
C SER A 246 -8.47 23.72 5.12
N SER A 247 -9.00 24.90 5.48
CA SER A 247 -8.74 26.12 4.72
C SER A 247 -7.25 26.07 4.41
N PRO A 248 -6.80 26.07 3.15
CA PRO A 248 -5.44 25.65 2.80
C PRO A 248 -4.33 26.44 3.52
N ASN A 249 -4.72 27.48 4.25
CA ASN A 249 -3.91 28.20 5.22
C ASN A 249 -3.67 27.50 6.57
N ILE A 250 -4.59 26.70 7.10
CA ILE A 250 -4.47 26.03 8.42
C ILE A 250 -3.50 24.85 8.35
N GLN A 251 -3.57 24.01 7.30
CA GLN A 251 -2.60 22.94 7.09
C GLN A 251 -1.16 23.46 6.95
N LYS A 252 -0.97 24.65 6.37
CA LYS A 252 0.37 25.25 6.18
C LYS A 252 1.05 25.67 7.47
N GLN A 253 0.30 25.98 8.54
CA GLN A 253 0.88 26.48 9.78
C GLN A 253 1.75 25.41 10.46
N TYR A 254 1.28 24.15 10.48
CA TYR A 254 1.98 23.05 11.15
C TYR A 254 2.98 22.32 10.25
N GLN A 255 2.73 22.28 8.93
CA GLN A 255 3.64 21.63 7.97
C GLN A 255 5.06 22.22 8.01
N ASN A 256 5.20 23.52 8.28
CA ASN A 256 6.51 24.18 8.27
C ASN A 256 7.27 24.10 9.61
N LYS A 257 6.59 23.86 10.75
CA LYS A 257 7.22 23.85 12.08
C LYS A 257 7.67 22.44 12.47
N GLU A 258 8.95 22.24 12.80
CA GLU A 258 9.45 20.92 13.24
C GLU A 258 8.64 20.40 14.44
N VAL A 259 8.18 19.14 14.39
CA VAL A 259 7.33 18.54 15.45
C VAL A 259 7.98 18.68 16.82
N LYS A 260 9.31 18.53 16.94
CA LYS A 260 10.06 18.74 18.19
C LYS A 260 9.90 20.13 18.84
N LYS A 261 9.47 21.13 18.07
CA LYS A 261 9.25 22.52 18.53
C LYS A 261 7.78 22.81 18.80
N TRP A 262 6.89 21.83 18.64
CA TRP A 262 5.48 22.00 18.93
C TRP A 262 5.28 22.18 20.43
N THR A 263 4.53 23.22 20.80
CA THR A 263 4.02 23.39 22.15
C THR A 263 2.78 22.51 22.34
N ASN A 264 2.29 22.44 23.57
CA ASN A 264 1.02 21.79 23.83
C ASN A 264 -0.15 22.45 23.11
N THR A 265 -0.14 23.78 22.98
CA THR A 265 -1.14 24.51 22.19
C THR A 265 -1.11 24.11 20.72
N ASP A 266 0.08 23.93 20.13
CA ASP A 266 0.19 23.46 18.75
C ASP A 266 -0.43 22.05 18.58
N ILE A 267 -0.22 21.16 19.56
CA ILE A 267 -0.77 19.79 19.53
C ILE A 267 -2.29 19.79 19.67
N VAL A 268 -2.84 20.61 20.58
CA VAL A 268 -4.29 20.74 20.75
C VAL A 268 -4.93 21.22 19.45
N HIS A 269 -4.42 22.30 18.86
CA HIS A 269 -4.95 22.82 17.61
C HIS A 269 -4.78 21.86 16.45
N TRP A 270 -3.62 21.18 16.34
CA TRP A 270 -3.44 20.12 15.36
C TRP A 270 -4.49 19.02 15.52
N CYS A 271 -4.77 18.55 16.75
CA CYS A 271 -5.83 17.57 16.97
C CYS A 271 -7.20 18.11 16.54
N GLU A 272 -7.53 19.35 16.89
CA GLU A 272 -8.80 19.99 16.51
C GLU A 272 -8.96 20.12 14.99
N ASP A 273 -7.89 20.52 14.28
CA ASP A 273 -7.87 20.69 12.83
C ASP A 273 -8.10 19.37 12.07
N TYR A 274 -7.70 18.25 12.67
CA TYR A 274 -7.92 16.90 12.13
C TYR A 274 -9.15 16.20 12.73
N ASN A 275 -10.02 16.93 13.44
CA ASN A 275 -11.23 16.41 14.08
C ASN A 275 -10.96 15.25 15.07
N LEU A 276 -9.86 15.36 15.81
CA LEU A 276 -9.42 14.45 16.88
C LEU A 276 -9.73 15.08 18.25
N ILE A 277 -11.01 15.44 18.47
CA ILE A 277 -11.47 16.24 19.62
C ILE A 277 -11.17 15.54 20.96
N THR A 278 -11.21 14.22 21.01
CA THR A 278 -10.88 13.47 22.22
C THR A 278 -9.38 13.53 22.49
N PHE A 279 -8.56 13.40 21.45
CA PHE A 279 -7.11 13.53 21.58
C PHE A 279 -6.66 14.95 21.93
N SER A 280 -7.34 15.99 21.46
CA SER A 280 -7.00 17.37 21.84
C SER A 280 -7.10 17.58 23.36
N LYS A 281 -8.00 16.85 24.01
CA LYS A 281 -8.17 16.87 25.48
C LYS A 281 -7.15 15.98 26.18
N ILE A 282 -6.99 14.72 25.72
CA ILE A 282 -6.04 13.76 26.30
C ILE A 282 -4.61 14.28 26.22
N LEU A 283 -4.25 14.89 25.09
CA LEU A 283 -2.90 15.38 24.79
C LEU A 283 -2.70 16.86 25.12
N SER A 284 -3.61 17.47 25.88
CA SER A 284 -3.56 18.91 26.24
C SER A 284 -2.28 19.35 26.97
N ASN A 285 -1.56 18.40 27.57
CA ASN A 285 -0.29 18.61 28.27
C ASN A 285 0.92 18.04 27.53
N PHE A 286 0.74 17.48 26.33
CA PHE A 286 1.84 16.93 25.55
C PHE A 286 2.52 18.06 24.79
N ASP A 287 3.85 18.03 24.72
CA ASP A 287 4.63 18.83 23.77
C ASP A 287 5.09 17.96 22.58
N GLY A 288 5.76 18.58 21.63
CA GLY A 288 6.27 17.90 20.44
C GLY A 288 7.18 16.69 20.74
N ASN A 289 8.00 16.76 21.78
CA ASN A 289 8.86 15.63 22.18
C ASN A 289 8.04 14.49 22.77
N SER A 290 7.06 14.81 23.62
CA SER A 290 6.13 13.83 24.20
C SER A 290 5.33 13.11 23.11
N LEU A 291 4.90 13.84 22.07
CA LEU A 291 4.19 13.28 20.93
C LEU A 291 5.07 12.31 20.10
N ILE A 292 6.35 12.63 19.91
CA ILE A 292 7.32 11.72 19.24
C ILE A 292 7.55 10.46 20.08
N GLN A 293 7.68 10.59 21.41
CA GLN A 293 7.81 9.42 22.28
C GLN A 293 6.56 8.55 22.25
N LEU A 294 5.37 9.16 22.25
CA LEU A 294 4.11 8.44 22.10
C LEU A 294 4.08 7.66 20.77
N HIS A 295 4.52 8.27 19.66
CA HIS A 295 4.63 7.57 18.38
C HIS A 295 5.56 6.34 18.44
N LEU A 296 6.74 6.47 19.06
CA LEU A 296 7.68 5.36 19.23
C LEU A 296 7.11 4.24 20.09
N LEU A 297 6.36 4.59 21.14
CA LEU A 297 5.64 3.63 21.98
C LEU A 297 4.53 2.92 21.18
N CYS A 298 3.73 3.66 20.40
CA CYS A 298 2.71 3.08 19.52
C CYS A 298 3.32 2.09 18.51
N LYS A 299 4.53 2.34 18.02
CA LYS A 299 5.22 1.42 17.09
C LYS A 299 5.73 0.15 17.75
N THR A 300 6.20 0.24 18.99
CA THR A 300 6.83 -0.89 19.69
C THR A 300 5.82 -1.76 20.43
N ASN A 301 4.77 -1.17 21.01
CA ASN A 301 3.77 -1.85 21.83
C ASN A 301 2.36 -1.34 21.55
N SER A 302 1.93 -1.37 20.28
CA SER A 302 0.67 -0.77 19.82
C SER A 302 -0.53 -1.11 20.71
N ASN A 303 -0.77 -2.40 20.97
CA ASN A 303 -1.95 -2.84 21.73
C ASN A 303 -1.95 -2.32 23.17
N GLN A 304 -0.82 -2.38 23.89
CA GLN A 304 -0.75 -1.91 25.28
C GLN A 304 -0.93 -0.40 25.37
N VAL A 305 -0.35 0.36 24.44
CA VAL A 305 -0.47 1.81 24.41
C VAL A 305 -1.91 2.22 24.09
N ILE A 306 -2.57 1.50 23.17
CA ILE A 306 -3.99 1.70 22.85
C ILE A 306 -4.86 1.47 24.09
N ASP A 307 -4.65 0.37 24.80
CA ASP A 307 -5.39 0.04 26.02
C ASP A 307 -5.19 1.13 27.10
N LEU A 308 -3.97 1.62 27.26
CA LEU A 308 -3.66 2.72 28.18
C LEU A 308 -4.37 4.02 27.79
N LEU A 309 -4.30 4.41 26.51
CA LEU A 309 -4.97 5.62 26.01
C LEU A 309 -6.49 5.54 26.17
N GLN A 310 -7.09 4.38 25.89
CA GLN A 310 -8.53 4.17 26.10
C GLN A 310 -8.91 4.21 27.58
N ASN A 311 -8.09 3.62 28.46
CA ASN A 311 -8.34 3.66 29.90
C ASN A 311 -8.21 5.06 30.47
N ASP A 312 -7.20 5.83 30.06
CA ASP A 312 -7.01 7.21 30.52
C ASP A 312 -8.09 8.15 29.94
N SER A 313 -8.50 7.94 28.69
CA SER A 313 -9.66 8.61 28.10
C SER A 313 -10.92 8.39 28.95
N LYS A 314 -11.22 7.14 29.32
CA LYS A 314 -12.36 6.79 30.17
C LYS A 314 -12.31 7.45 31.55
N LYS A 315 -11.13 7.53 32.18
CA LYS A 315 -10.95 8.24 33.47
C LYS A 315 -11.27 9.72 33.37
N LEU A 316 -11.02 10.34 32.20
CA LEU A 316 -11.35 11.73 31.92
C LEU A 316 -12.81 11.93 31.48
N GLY A 317 -13.61 10.87 31.43
CA GLY A 317 -15.00 10.91 31.01
C GLY A 317 -15.19 11.02 29.49
N TYR A 318 -14.17 10.66 28.71
CA TYR A 318 -14.26 10.57 27.25
C TYR A 318 -14.31 9.11 26.80
N ASP A 319 -15.03 8.85 25.72
CA ASP A 319 -15.06 7.54 25.08
C ASP A 319 -14.23 7.59 23.80
N LEU A 320 -13.01 7.05 23.86
CA LEU A 320 -12.10 7.06 22.72
C LEU A 320 -12.48 5.95 21.74
N SER A 321 -13.13 6.34 20.65
CA SER A 321 -13.49 5.40 19.59
C SER A 321 -12.25 4.82 18.91
N ILE A 322 -12.36 3.56 18.46
CA ILE A 322 -11.30 2.89 17.67
C ILE A 322 -11.02 3.68 16.38
N LEU A 323 -12.03 4.32 15.80
CA LEU A 323 -11.91 5.12 14.59
C LEU A 323 -11.07 6.37 14.82
N GLU A 324 -11.32 7.11 15.91
CA GLU A 324 -10.54 8.29 16.26
C GLU A 324 -9.08 7.92 16.55
N LEU A 325 -8.84 6.77 17.19
CA LEU A 325 -7.51 6.24 17.43
C LEU A 325 -6.77 5.88 16.14
N ALA A 326 -7.44 5.22 15.19
CA ALA A 326 -6.86 4.91 13.88
C ALA A 326 -6.52 6.18 13.09
N ARG A 327 -7.41 7.20 13.13
CA ARG A 327 -7.15 8.51 12.51
C ARG A 327 -5.95 9.19 13.16
N PHE A 328 -5.88 9.23 14.49
CA PHE A 328 -4.74 9.80 15.22
C PHE A 328 -3.42 9.13 14.84
N GLN A 329 -3.36 7.80 14.83
CA GLN A 329 -2.16 7.06 14.45
C GLN A 329 -1.70 7.39 13.02
N SER A 330 -2.64 7.39 12.07
CA SER A 330 -2.35 7.75 10.67
C SER A 330 -1.82 9.17 10.54
N GLN A 331 -2.45 10.15 11.18
CA GLN A 331 -2.01 11.55 11.11
C GLN A 331 -0.65 11.76 11.80
N LEU A 332 -0.45 11.11 12.95
CA LEU A 332 0.81 11.15 13.69
C LEU A 332 1.98 10.59 12.86
N GLU A 333 1.73 9.52 12.13
CA GLU A 333 2.71 8.91 11.24
C GLU A 333 3.09 9.86 10.09
N LYS A 334 2.09 10.47 9.42
CA LYS A 334 2.31 11.45 8.35
C LYS A 334 3.19 12.62 8.82
N ILE A 335 2.88 13.26 9.95
CA ILE A 335 3.64 14.44 10.41
C ILE A 335 5.08 14.13 10.84
N ILE A 336 5.34 12.91 11.35
CA ILE A 336 6.68 12.51 11.79
C ILE A 336 7.53 12.08 10.59
N PHE A 337 6.99 11.30 9.65
CA PHE A 337 7.74 10.77 8.51
C PHE A 337 7.97 11.76 7.37
N GLU A 338 7.00 12.61 7.03
CA GLU A 338 7.12 13.57 5.91
C GLU A 338 8.34 14.50 6.08
N LYS A 339 8.81 14.73 7.31
CA LYS A 339 9.98 15.58 7.58
C LYS A 339 11.31 14.88 7.42
N ASP A 340 11.39 13.58 7.69
CA ASP A 340 12.63 12.83 7.51
C ASP A 340 12.95 12.63 6.01
N GLU A 341 11.92 12.43 5.20
CA GLU A 341 11.98 12.44 3.72
C GLU A 341 12.53 13.77 3.18
N ASN A 342 11.95 14.89 3.62
CA ASN A 342 12.36 16.22 3.16
C ASN A 342 13.81 16.56 3.56
N ARG A 343 14.25 16.17 4.76
CA ARG A 343 15.65 16.34 5.18
C ARG A 343 16.63 15.55 4.31
N LYS A 344 16.30 14.31 3.95
CA LYS A 344 17.14 13.50 3.04
C LYS A 344 17.29 14.18 1.68
N LYS A 345 16.19 14.73 1.13
CA LYS A 345 16.21 15.47 -0.16
C LYS A 345 17.05 16.75 -0.08
N THR A 346 16.95 17.54 0.99
CA THR A 346 17.77 18.76 1.15
C THR A 346 19.25 18.44 1.33
N THR A 347 19.59 17.37 2.06
CA THR A 347 20.99 16.98 2.30
C THR A 347 21.68 16.45 1.04
N LEU A 348 20.92 15.82 0.13
CA LEU A 348 21.41 15.37 -1.17
C LEU A 348 21.63 16.53 -2.16
N SER A 349 20.85 17.61 -2.08
CA SER A 349 20.98 18.80 -2.94
C SER A 349 22.26 19.62 -2.65
N ILE A 350 22.71 19.68 -1.39
CA ILE A 350 23.84 20.52 -0.97
C ILE A 350 25.21 19.89 -1.31
N LYS A 351 25.26 18.61 -1.73
CA LYS A 351 26.49 17.92 -2.16
C LYS A 351 26.65 17.82 -3.68
N SER A 352 26.26 18.85 -4.41
CA SER A 352 26.75 19.02 -5.79
C SER A 352 28.19 19.54 -5.70
N PRO A 353 29.22 18.79 -6.11
CA PRO A 353 30.58 19.30 -6.12
C PRO A 353 30.64 20.48 -7.10
N THR A 354 31.06 21.63 -6.60
CA THR A 354 31.46 22.76 -7.44
C THR A 354 32.63 22.30 -8.29
N ILE A 355 32.36 21.83 -9.51
CA ILE A 355 33.40 21.55 -10.51
C ILE A 355 33.99 22.91 -10.86
N SER A 356 35.11 23.25 -10.23
CA SER A 356 35.95 24.34 -10.67
C SER A 356 36.52 23.95 -12.04
N THR A 357 35.98 24.53 -13.10
CA THR A 357 36.51 24.42 -14.46
C THR A 357 37.88 25.12 -14.51
N SER A 358 38.94 24.38 -14.20
CA SER A 358 40.30 24.75 -14.55
C SER A 358 40.54 24.36 -16.01
N ASN A 359 40.49 25.36 -16.89
CA ASN A 359 40.95 25.23 -18.27
C ASN A 359 42.46 24.92 -18.27
N ARG A 360 42.83 23.70 -18.65
CA ARG A 360 44.15 23.40 -19.20
C ARG A 360 44.01 22.62 -20.49
N VAL A 361 44.15 23.36 -21.58
CA VAL A 361 44.47 22.84 -22.91
C VAL A 361 45.87 22.23 -22.82
N SER A 362 46.00 20.93 -23.07
CA SER A 362 47.26 20.38 -23.58
C SER A 362 46.96 19.29 -24.60
N LYS A 363 47.30 19.62 -25.85
CA LYS A 363 47.42 18.72 -26.98
C LYS A 363 48.55 17.73 -26.71
N THR A 364 48.34 16.42 -26.85
CA THR A 364 49.34 15.53 -27.46
C THR A 364 48.70 14.24 -27.98
N CYS A 365 48.91 13.96 -29.28
CA CYS A 365 48.74 12.67 -29.94
C CYS A 365 49.67 11.60 -29.37
N LEU A 366 49.28 10.32 -29.48
CA LEU A 366 50.08 9.15 -29.94
C LEU A 366 49.21 7.90 -29.72
N ILE A 367 48.66 7.29 -30.78
CA ILE A 367 49.17 6.09 -31.46
C ILE A 367 49.50 4.93 -30.50
N LEU A 368 48.55 4.00 -30.33
CA LEU A 368 48.63 2.61 -30.81
C LEU A 368 47.22 1.98 -30.74
#